data_AF-A0A2C9VDH1-F1
#
_entry.id   AF-A0A2C9VDH1-F1
#
_cell.length_a   1.000
_cell.length_b   1.000
_cell.length_c   1.000
_cell.angle_alpha   90.00
_cell.angle_beta   90.00
_cell.angle_gamma   90.00
#
_symmetry.space_group_name_H-M   'P 1'
#
loop_
_entity.id
_entity.type
_entity.pdbx_description
1 polymer ?
#
loop_
_entity_poly.entity_id
_entity_poly.type
_entity_poly.pdbx_seq_one_letter_code
_entity_poly.pdbx_strand_id
1 'polypeptide(L)'
;MAIPAVAVILPLGLLFFSSGLIVNLIQAICFVLIRPLSKSTYRTINRALAELLWLELVWVFDWWAGVKVQLFTDKETFSLMGKEHALLVPNHRSDVDWLVGWVLAQRAGCLGSALAVMKKSSKVLPVIGWSMWFSEYLFLERSWAKDESTLKSGLQQLKDFPRPFWLALFVEGTRFTQAKLLAAQEYATSAGLPIPRNVLIPRTKGFVSAVSNMRSFVPAIYDVTVALPKSSPQPTLLRMFRGQSSVVSE
;
A
#
# COMPACT_ATOMS: atom_id res chain seq x y z
N MET A 1 -9.16 -25.52 -21.42
CA MET A 1 -7.87 -26.16 -21.09
C MET A 1 -7.18 -25.28 -20.06
N ALA A 2 -6.84 -25.81 -18.88
CA ALA A 2 -6.12 -25.02 -17.88
C ALA A 2 -4.70 -24.77 -18.41
N ILE A 3 -4.35 -23.52 -18.69
CA ILE A 3 -2.96 -23.15 -18.96
C ILE A 3 -2.19 -23.47 -17.67
N PRO A 4 -1.10 -24.26 -17.72
CA PRO A 4 -0.30 -24.52 -16.54
C PRO A 4 0.13 -23.18 -15.93
N ALA A 5 -0.12 -22.96 -14.64
CA ALA A 5 0.21 -21.68 -13.99
C ALA A 5 1.67 -21.26 -14.26
N VAL A 6 2.58 -22.23 -14.38
CA VAL A 6 3.99 -22.03 -14.75
C VAL A 6 4.17 -21.33 -16.10
N ALA A 7 3.36 -21.66 -17.11
CA ALA A 7 3.44 -21.08 -18.45
C ALA A 7 3.06 -19.59 -18.47
N VAL A 8 2.40 -19.09 -17.43
CA VAL A 8 2.05 -17.66 -17.29
C VAL A 8 2.91 -16.96 -16.24
N ILE A 9 3.14 -17.58 -15.09
CA ILE A 9 3.96 -17.02 -14.02
C ILE A 9 5.39 -16.78 -14.49
N LEU A 10 5.97 -17.70 -15.28
CA LEU A 10 7.38 -17.57 -15.68
C LEU A 10 7.60 -16.39 -16.64
N PRO A 11 6.85 -16.22 -17.76
CA PRO A 11 6.97 -15.04 -18.60
C PRO A 11 6.67 -13.73 -17.85
N LEU A 12 5.63 -13.70 -17.00
CA LEU A 12 5.29 -12.51 -16.21
C LEU A 12 6.39 -12.17 -15.20
N GLY A 13 6.97 -13.18 -14.55
CA GLY A 13 8.11 -13.00 -13.66
C GLY A 13 9.32 -12.44 -14.40
N LEU A 14 9.65 -13.01 -15.57
CA LEU A 14 10.75 -12.52 -16.41
C LEU A 14 10.52 -11.08 -16.87
N LEU A 15 9.28 -10.75 -17.28
CA LEU A 15 8.90 -9.38 -17.63
C LEU A 15 9.13 -8.46 -16.43
N PHE A 16 8.52 -8.74 -15.28
CA PHE A 16 8.61 -7.91 -14.08
C PHE A 16 10.05 -7.72 -13.58
N PHE A 17 10.86 -8.77 -13.61
CA PHE A 17 12.26 -8.65 -13.21
C PHE A 17 13.09 -7.88 -14.23
N SER A 18 12.91 -8.12 -15.53
CA SER A 18 13.67 -7.41 -16.56
C SER A 18 13.30 -5.93 -16.64
N SER A 19 12.02 -5.60 -16.75
CA SER A 19 11.51 -4.22 -16.73
C SER A 19 11.84 -3.53 -15.41
N GLY A 20 11.64 -4.23 -14.28
CA GLY A 20 11.90 -3.71 -12.95
C GLY A 20 13.37 -3.37 -12.68
N LEU A 21 14.29 -4.20 -13.16
CA LEU A 21 15.73 -3.90 -13.07
C LEU A 21 16.12 -2.70 -13.94
N ILE A 22 15.53 -2.56 -15.14
CA ILE A 22 15.71 -1.37 -15.98
C ILE A 22 15.19 -0.13 -15.26
N VAL A 23 13.98 -0.19 -14.71
CA VAL A 23 13.36 0.89 -13.93
C VAL A 23 14.27 1.27 -12.75
N ASN A 24 14.73 0.31 -11.96
CA ASN A 24 15.62 0.60 -10.83
C ASN A 24 16.95 1.22 -11.26
N LEU A 25 17.52 0.80 -12.40
CA LEU A 25 18.72 1.42 -12.93
C LEU A 25 18.48 2.90 -13.26
N ILE A 26 17.36 3.20 -13.92
CA ILE A 26 16.97 4.59 -14.22
C ILE A 26 16.73 5.37 -12.92
N GLN A 27 16.03 4.79 -11.94
CA GLN A 27 15.80 5.41 -10.64
C GLN A 27 17.12 5.73 -9.91
N ALA A 28 18.10 4.82 -9.97
CA ALA A 28 19.43 5.02 -9.40
C ALA A 28 20.18 6.16 -10.09
N ILE A 29 20.16 6.20 -11.43
CA ILE A 29 20.76 7.29 -12.22
C ILE A 29 20.09 8.63 -11.86
N CYS A 30 18.76 8.70 -11.83
CA CYS A 30 18.03 9.90 -11.44
C CYS A 30 18.32 10.31 -9.98
N PHE A 31 18.49 9.35 -9.08
CA PHE A 31 18.81 9.61 -7.67
C PHE A 31 20.19 10.25 -7.52
N VAL A 32 21.18 9.82 -8.30
CA VAL A 32 22.54 10.38 -8.25
C VAL A 32 22.64 11.70 -9.00
N LEU A 33 22.03 11.81 -10.19
CA LEU A 33 22.23 12.95 -11.09
C LEU A 33 21.18 14.06 -10.95
N ILE A 34 19.91 13.71 -10.71
CA ILE A 34 18.80 14.68 -10.72
C ILE A 34 18.42 15.12 -9.32
N ARG A 35 18.35 14.19 -8.36
CA ARG A 35 17.91 14.49 -6.99
C ARG A 35 18.74 15.59 -6.29
N PRO A 36 20.09 15.64 -6.42
CA PRO A 36 20.87 16.72 -5.81
C PRO A 36 20.59 18.10 -6.41
N LEU A 37 20.20 18.15 -7.68
CA LEU A 37 19.89 19.40 -8.39
C LEU A 37 18.45 19.86 -8.13
N SER A 38 17.49 18.93 -8.16
CA SER A 38 16.08 19.23 -7.93
C SER A 38 15.33 18.00 -7.40
N LYS A 39 15.02 18.02 -6.11
CA LYS A 39 14.21 16.98 -5.44
C LYS A 39 12.81 16.86 -6.04
N SER A 40 12.19 17.98 -6.40
CA SER A 40 10.86 18.02 -7.04
C SER A 40 10.86 17.36 -8.42
N THR A 41 11.88 17.65 -9.24
CA THR A 41 12.04 17.02 -10.56
C THR A 41 12.29 15.52 -10.43
N TYR A 42 13.19 15.13 -9.52
CA TYR A 42 13.44 13.72 -9.22
C TYR A 42 12.17 12.98 -8.84
N ARG A 43 11.38 13.51 -7.90
CA ARG A 43 10.10 12.90 -7.48
C ARG A 43 9.11 12.79 -8.62
N THR A 44 9.03 13.80 -9.48
CA THR A 44 8.12 13.80 -10.63
C THR A 44 8.47 12.69 -11.61
N ILE A 45 9.75 12.51 -11.93
CA ILE A 45 10.24 11.44 -12.81
C ILE A 45 10.06 10.08 -12.12
N ASN A 46 10.51 9.95 -10.88
CA ASN A 46 10.45 8.70 -10.14
C ASN A 46 9.01 8.20 -9.96
N ARG A 47 8.05 9.11 -9.77
CA ARG A 47 6.63 8.78 -9.73
C ARG A 47 6.17 8.07 -11.01
N ALA A 48 6.54 8.58 -12.18
CA ALA A 48 6.18 7.96 -13.46
C ALA A 48 6.84 6.58 -13.61
N LEU A 49 8.12 6.46 -13.23
CA LEU A 49 8.85 5.18 -13.24
C LEU A 49 8.22 4.13 -12.31
N ALA A 50 7.87 4.54 -11.08
CA ALA A 50 7.22 3.68 -10.12
C ALA A 50 5.84 3.24 -10.60
N GLU A 51 5.06 4.15 -11.20
CA GLU A 51 3.75 3.84 -11.77
C GLU A 51 3.82 2.76 -12.85
N LEU A 52 4.80 2.85 -13.77
CA LEU A 52 5.01 1.82 -14.79
C LEU A 52 5.22 0.43 -14.17
N LEU A 53 6.03 0.34 -13.12
CA LEU A 53 6.30 -0.92 -12.42
C LEU A 53 5.07 -1.42 -11.64
N TRP A 54 4.31 -0.52 -11.01
CA TRP A 54 3.10 -0.87 -10.27
C TRP A 54 1.97 -1.35 -11.17
N LEU A 55 1.85 -0.78 -12.37
CA LEU A 55 0.84 -1.17 -13.36
C LEU A 55 0.98 -2.65 -13.76
N GLU A 56 2.19 -3.21 -13.80
CA GLU A 56 2.38 -4.64 -14.06
C GLU A 56 1.71 -5.51 -12.98
N LEU A 57 1.88 -5.13 -11.71
CA LEU A 57 1.26 -5.85 -10.59
C LEU A 57 -0.24 -5.61 -10.49
N VAL A 58 -0.71 -4.40 -10.80
CA VAL A 58 -2.15 -4.13 -10.90
C VAL A 58 -2.78 -4.93 -12.03
N TRP A 59 -2.12 -5.03 -13.19
CA TRP A 59 -2.60 -5.86 -14.29
C TRP A 59 -2.69 -7.34 -13.90
N VAL A 60 -1.69 -7.87 -13.18
CA VAL A 60 -1.75 -9.24 -12.67
C VAL A 60 -2.92 -9.44 -11.70
N PHE A 61 -3.19 -8.46 -10.85
CA PHE A 61 -4.25 -8.53 -9.85
C PHE A 61 -5.67 -8.38 -10.44
N ASP A 62 -5.90 -7.34 -11.24
CA ASP A 62 -7.23 -7.00 -11.78
C ASP A 62 -7.56 -7.84 -13.01
N TRP A 63 -6.64 -7.91 -13.98
CA TRP A 63 -6.89 -8.57 -15.26
C TRP A 63 -6.63 -10.08 -15.21
N TRP A 64 -5.42 -10.49 -14.82
CA TRP A 64 -5.03 -11.91 -14.86
C TRP A 64 -5.74 -12.73 -13.78
N ALA A 65 -5.69 -12.30 -12.52
CA ALA A 65 -6.36 -13.00 -11.43
C ALA A 65 -7.87 -12.69 -11.37
N GLY A 66 -8.35 -11.71 -12.14
CA GLY A 66 -9.76 -11.37 -12.21
C GLY A 66 -10.34 -10.91 -10.87
N VAL A 67 -9.55 -10.24 -10.03
CA VAL A 67 -10.02 -9.75 -8.73
C VAL A 67 -10.80 -8.46 -8.93
N LYS A 68 -12.10 -8.50 -8.65
CA LYS A 68 -12.97 -7.33 -8.78
C LYS A 68 -12.92 -6.48 -7.52
N VAL A 69 -12.53 -5.22 -7.68
CA VAL A 69 -12.56 -4.21 -6.60
C VAL A 69 -13.74 -3.28 -6.86
N GLN A 70 -14.70 -3.28 -5.94
CA GLN A 70 -15.82 -2.33 -5.92
C GLN A 70 -15.57 -1.28 -4.83
N LEU A 71 -15.77 0.00 -5.16
CA LEU A 71 -15.60 1.11 -4.23
C LEU A 71 -16.98 1.63 -3.80
N PHE A 72 -17.22 1.66 -2.49
CA PHE A 72 -18.41 2.27 -1.90
C PHE A 72 -17.96 3.49 -1.09
N THR A 73 -18.38 4.68 -1.52
CA THR A 73 -18.06 5.95 -0.88
C THR A 73 -19.09 7.01 -1.28
N ASP A 74 -19.18 8.09 -0.52
CA ASP A 74 -20.03 9.23 -0.87
C ASP A 74 -19.43 10.06 -2.03
N LYS A 75 -20.26 10.92 -2.63
CA LYS A 75 -19.87 11.69 -3.81
C LYS A 75 -18.77 12.71 -3.53
N GLU A 76 -18.75 13.30 -2.33
CA GLU A 76 -17.77 14.31 -1.95
C GLU A 76 -16.39 13.67 -1.84
N THR A 77 -16.26 12.60 -1.07
CA THR A 77 -15.04 11.81 -0.95
C THR A 77 -14.56 11.33 -2.32
N PHE A 78 -15.44 10.74 -3.13
CA PHE A 78 -15.09 10.28 -4.48
C PHE A 78 -14.51 11.39 -5.36
N SER A 79 -15.03 12.61 -5.24
CA SER A 79 -14.59 13.75 -6.06
C SER A 79 -13.20 14.28 -5.69
N LEU A 80 -12.77 14.06 -4.44
CA LEU A 80 -11.50 14.52 -3.87
C LEU A 80 -10.39 13.47 -3.96
N MET A 81 -10.72 12.18 -4.01
CA MET A 81 -9.77 11.09 -4.14
C MET A 81 -8.76 11.34 -5.28
N GLY A 82 -7.47 11.30 -4.94
CA GLY A 82 -6.34 11.48 -5.86
C GLY A 82 -5.98 12.94 -6.15
N LYS A 83 -6.76 13.91 -5.65
CA LYS A 83 -6.53 15.35 -5.82
C LYS A 83 -5.93 16.03 -4.60
N GLU A 84 -5.86 15.33 -3.48
CA GLU A 84 -5.29 15.82 -2.22
C GLU A 84 -4.31 14.82 -1.61
N HIS A 85 -3.37 15.33 -0.81
CA HIS A 85 -2.55 14.46 0.02
C HIS A 85 -3.44 13.79 1.06
N ALA A 86 -3.29 12.48 1.23
CA ALA A 86 -4.11 11.74 2.19
C ALA A 86 -3.30 10.71 2.98
N LEU A 87 -3.63 10.59 4.27
CA LEU A 87 -3.27 9.44 5.09
C LEU A 87 -4.38 8.40 4.97
N LEU A 88 -4.06 7.22 4.44
CA LEU A 88 -5.01 6.12 4.35
C LEU A 88 -4.82 5.20 5.55
N VAL A 89 -5.93 4.86 6.20
CA VAL A 89 -5.97 3.99 7.38
C VAL A 89 -6.78 2.72 7.04
N PRO A 90 -6.19 1.78 6.29
CA PRO A 90 -6.87 0.53 5.95
C PRO A 90 -6.84 -0.49 7.09
N ASN A 91 -7.89 -1.32 7.17
CA ASN A 91 -7.81 -2.62 7.87
C ASN A 91 -6.85 -3.58 7.14
N HIS A 92 -6.37 -4.63 7.81
CA HIS A 92 -5.45 -5.59 7.21
C HIS A 92 -6.02 -7.00 7.30
N ARG A 93 -6.51 -7.54 6.20
CA ARG A 93 -7.03 -8.90 6.11
C ARG A 93 -6.05 -9.87 5.46
N SER A 94 -5.54 -9.55 4.27
CA SER A 94 -4.78 -10.46 3.41
C SER A 94 -3.34 -9.99 3.11
N ASP A 95 -2.54 -10.87 2.52
CA ASP A 95 -1.20 -10.53 2.00
C ASP A 95 -1.21 -9.70 0.71
N VAL A 96 -2.39 -9.48 0.10
CA VAL A 96 -2.59 -8.67 -1.12
C VAL A 96 -3.43 -7.41 -0.89
N ASP A 97 -3.73 -7.03 0.36
CA ASP A 97 -4.55 -5.82 0.61
C ASP A 97 -3.94 -4.54 0.02
N TRP A 98 -2.60 -4.48 -0.03
CA TRP A 98 -1.89 -3.36 -0.65
C TRP A 98 -2.16 -3.24 -2.15
N LEU A 99 -2.44 -4.35 -2.85
CA LEU A 99 -2.84 -4.33 -4.26
C LEU A 99 -4.25 -3.76 -4.46
N VAL A 100 -5.16 -3.99 -3.50
CA VAL A 100 -6.48 -3.32 -3.50
C VAL A 100 -6.28 -1.80 -3.41
N GLY A 101 -5.40 -1.36 -2.50
CA GLY A 101 -5.03 0.06 -2.39
C GLY A 101 -4.43 0.64 -3.67
N TRP A 102 -3.57 -0.12 -4.37
CA TRP A 102 -2.99 0.30 -5.64
C TRP A 102 -4.00 0.35 -6.78
N VAL A 103 -4.95 -0.59 -6.86
CA VAL A 103 -6.06 -0.51 -7.83
C VAL A 103 -6.86 0.78 -7.62
N LEU A 104 -7.18 1.13 -6.36
CA LEU A 104 -7.87 2.39 -6.05
C LEU A 104 -7.01 3.60 -6.41
N ALA A 105 -5.71 3.57 -6.10
CA ALA A 105 -4.79 4.64 -6.45
C ALA A 105 -4.66 4.82 -7.97
N GLN A 106 -4.66 3.73 -8.75
CA GLN A 106 -4.68 3.80 -10.22
C GLN A 106 -5.95 4.48 -10.72
N ARG A 107 -7.13 4.06 -10.22
CA ARG A 107 -8.42 4.65 -10.60
C ARG A 107 -8.50 6.14 -10.27
N ALA A 108 -7.82 6.57 -9.21
CA ALA A 108 -7.75 7.96 -8.78
C ALA A 108 -6.59 8.76 -9.41
N GLY A 109 -5.73 8.15 -10.24
CA GLY A 109 -4.58 8.83 -10.86
C GLY A 109 -3.43 9.13 -9.89
N CYS A 110 -3.30 8.37 -8.80
CA CYS A 110 -2.33 8.55 -7.72
C CYS A 110 -1.36 7.36 -7.57
N LEU A 111 -1.37 6.37 -8.48
CA LEU A 111 -0.62 5.11 -8.31
C LEU A 111 0.90 5.32 -8.11
N GLY A 112 1.56 6.13 -8.94
CA GLY A 112 2.99 6.40 -8.79
C GLY A 112 3.38 7.12 -7.49
N SER A 113 2.41 7.74 -6.80
CA SER A 113 2.57 8.43 -5.52
C SER A 113 1.78 7.75 -4.39
N ALA A 114 1.41 6.48 -4.57
CA ALA A 114 0.96 5.63 -3.48
C ALA A 114 2.18 5.19 -2.67
N LEU A 115 2.23 5.58 -1.40
CA LEU A 115 3.30 5.30 -0.45
C LEU A 115 2.74 4.42 0.68
N ALA A 116 3.62 3.76 1.42
CA ALA A 116 3.22 3.01 2.60
C ALA A 116 4.28 3.03 3.70
N VAL A 117 3.83 2.87 4.93
CA VAL A 117 4.69 2.49 6.06
C VAL A 117 4.89 0.98 6.03
N MET A 118 6.13 0.54 5.88
CA MET A 118 6.50 -0.83 5.58
C MET A 118 7.50 -1.40 6.59
N LYS A 119 7.58 -2.73 6.65
CA LYS A 119 8.61 -3.43 7.43
C LYS A 119 9.98 -3.21 6.79
N LYS A 120 11.01 -2.86 7.56
CA LYS A 120 12.37 -2.61 7.08
C LYS A 120 12.96 -3.76 6.25
N SER A 121 12.64 -5.01 6.60
CA SER A 121 13.07 -6.17 5.82
C SER A 121 12.48 -6.23 4.40
N SER A 122 11.40 -5.51 4.10
CA SER A 122 10.85 -5.46 2.73
C SER A 122 11.71 -4.62 1.78
N LYS A 123 12.57 -3.74 2.32
CA LYS A 123 13.47 -2.88 1.52
C LYS A 123 14.48 -3.68 0.68
N VAL A 124 14.88 -4.87 1.15
CA VAL A 124 15.90 -5.68 0.47
C VAL A 124 15.34 -6.56 -0.65
N LEU A 125 14.02 -6.55 -0.86
CA LEU A 125 13.40 -7.28 -1.96
C LEU A 125 13.86 -6.67 -3.29
N PRO A 126 14.46 -7.46 -4.20
CA PRO A 126 14.85 -6.98 -5.52
C PRO A 126 13.65 -6.40 -6.26
N VAL A 127 13.90 -5.40 -7.12
CA VAL A 127 12.88 -4.69 -7.91
C VAL A 127 11.93 -3.87 -7.05
N ILE A 128 11.01 -4.52 -6.34
CA ILE A 128 9.93 -3.85 -5.60
C ILE A 128 10.45 -3.10 -4.38
N GLY A 129 11.29 -3.73 -3.55
CA GLY A 129 11.82 -3.10 -2.34
C GLY A 129 12.75 -1.93 -2.64
N TRP A 130 13.54 -2.06 -3.71
CA TRP A 130 14.42 -0.99 -4.20
C TRP A 130 13.62 0.15 -4.80
N SER A 131 12.61 -0.13 -5.64
CA SER A 131 11.73 0.91 -6.21
C SER A 131 10.95 1.66 -5.12
N MET A 132 10.43 0.95 -4.11
CA MET A 132 9.80 1.57 -2.94
C MET A 132 10.77 2.47 -2.17
N TRP A 133 12.05 2.08 -2.06
CA TRP A 133 13.06 2.93 -1.44
C TRP A 133 13.35 4.21 -2.23
N PHE A 134 13.52 4.12 -3.55
CA PHE A 134 13.64 5.30 -4.41
C PHE A 134 12.39 6.18 -4.37
N SER A 135 11.22 5.58 -4.17
CA SER A 135 9.93 6.29 -4.04
C SER A 135 9.66 6.85 -2.65
N GLU A 136 10.65 6.82 -1.74
CA GLU A 136 10.56 7.41 -0.39
C GLU A 136 9.49 6.77 0.50
N TYR A 137 9.23 5.45 0.33
CA TYR A 137 8.45 4.67 1.31
C TYR A 137 9.13 4.68 2.68
N LEU A 138 8.32 4.55 3.75
CA LEU A 138 8.80 4.61 5.12
C LEU A 138 9.03 3.21 5.68
N PHE A 139 10.29 2.86 5.94
CA PHE A 139 10.68 1.53 6.39
C PHE A 139 10.99 1.50 7.89
N LEU A 140 10.24 0.71 8.65
CA LEU A 140 10.31 0.63 10.12
C LEU A 140 10.73 -0.75 10.63
N GLU A 141 11.43 -0.80 11.77
CA GLU A 141 11.92 -2.01 12.45
C GLU A 141 10.85 -2.73 13.28
N ARG A 142 9.67 -2.14 13.44
CA ARG A 142 8.60 -2.59 14.35
C ARG A 142 9.01 -2.45 15.83
N SER A 143 9.84 -1.47 16.13
CA SER A 143 10.24 -1.10 17.49
C SER A 143 10.12 0.41 17.66
N TRP A 144 9.16 0.85 18.48
CA TRP A 144 8.89 2.28 18.69
C TRP A 144 10.14 3.07 19.06
N ALA A 145 10.96 2.53 19.97
CA ALA A 145 12.19 3.18 20.43
C ALA A 145 13.18 3.50 19.30
N LYS A 146 13.16 2.73 18.20
CA LYS A 146 14.01 2.96 17.02
C LYS A 146 13.28 3.73 15.91
N ASP A 147 11.98 3.51 15.82
CA ASP A 147 11.17 3.93 14.68
C ASP A 147 10.59 5.34 14.84
N GLU A 148 10.48 5.87 16.06
CA GLU A 148 9.85 7.18 16.31
C GLU A 148 10.53 8.31 15.52
N SER A 149 11.86 8.41 15.59
CA SER A 149 12.63 9.43 14.87
C SER A 149 12.61 9.21 13.36
N THR A 150 12.71 7.95 12.92
CA THR A 150 12.66 7.55 11.51
C THR A 150 11.32 7.91 10.88
N LEU A 151 10.22 7.57 11.57
CA LEU A 151 8.87 7.90 11.15
C LEU A 151 8.69 9.43 11.09
N LYS A 152 9.06 10.15 12.15
CA LYS A 152 8.98 11.62 12.18
C LYS A 152 9.72 12.27 11.01
N SER A 153 11.00 11.92 10.81
CA SER A 153 11.82 12.49 9.74
C SER A 153 11.25 12.18 8.36
N GLY A 154 10.88 10.91 8.12
CA GLY A 154 10.34 10.49 6.84
C GLY A 154 9.00 11.16 6.50
N LEU A 155 8.12 11.34 7.49
CA LEU A 155 6.87 12.07 7.31
C LEU A 155 7.09 13.54 6.96
N GLN A 156 8.01 14.22 7.67
CA GLN A 156 8.34 15.63 7.39
C GLN A 156 8.97 15.80 6.00
N GLN A 157 9.70 14.81 5.51
CA GLN A 157 10.25 14.82 4.16
C GLN A 157 9.16 14.80 3.07
N LEU A 158 7.91 14.44 3.36
CA LEU A 158 6.82 14.45 2.39
C LEU A 158 6.16 15.85 2.23
N LYS A 159 6.53 16.84 3.04
CA LYS A 159 5.93 18.18 3.01
C LYS A 159 6.09 18.90 1.66
N ASP A 160 7.20 18.66 0.98
CA ASP A 160 7.55 19.22 -0.34
C ASP A 160 7.29 18.24 -1.50
N PHE A 161 6.38 17.26 -1.32
CA PHE A 161 6.04 16.33 -2.40
C PHE A 161 5.24 17.07 -3.49
N PRO A 162 5.66 17.03 -4.77
CA PRO A 162 5.17 17.98 -5.77
C PRO A 162 3.74 17.74 -6.27
N ARG A 163 3.11 16.64 -5.87
CA ARG A 163 1.82 16.14 -6.36
C ARG A 163 1.08 15.43 -5.23
N PRO A 164 -0.27 15.32 -5.28
CA PRO A 164 -1.01 14.48 -4.34
C PRO A 164 -0.38 13.10 -4.16
N PHE A 165 -0.30 12.66 -2.90
CA PHE A 165 0.21 11.34 -2.53
C PHE A 165 -0.74 10.70 -1.53
N TRP A 166 -0.77 9.38 -1.51
CA TRP A 166 -1.53 8.60 -0.54
C TRP A 166 -0.55 7.79 0.30
N LEU A 167 -0.51 8.03 1.61
CA LEU A 167 0.33 7.25 2.53
C LEU A 167 -0.54 6.22 3.27
N ALA A 168 -0.35 4.94 2.99
CA ALA A 168 -1.04 3.87 3.70
C ALA A 168 -0.36 3.54 5.04
N LEU A 169 -1.17 3.48 6.09
CA LEU A 169 -0.78 3.06 7.45
C LEU A 169 -1.78 2.03 7.99
N PHE A 170 -1.37 0.76 8.01
CA PHE A 170 -2.17 -0.33 8.57
C PHE A 170 -2.11 -0.34 10.10
N VAL A 171 -3.01 0.39 10.74
CA VAL A 171 -3.02 0.61 12.20
C VAL A 171 -3.38 -0.63 13.02
N GLU A 172 -4.07 -1.63 12.44
CA GLU A 172 -4.26 -2.94 13.10
C GLU A 172 -2.92 -3.63 13.41
N GLY A 173 -1.86 -3.29 12.65
CA GLY A 173 -0.50 -3.76 12.86
C GLY A 173 -0.27 -5.24 12.53
N THR A 174 -1.31 -5.96 12.11
CA THR A 174 -1.23 -7.37 11.76
C THR A 174 -2.44 -7.80 10.93
N ARG A 175 -2.30 -8.88 10.15
CA ARG A 175 -3.42 -9.48 9.40
C ARG A 175 -4.49 -10.04 10.34
N PHE A 176 -5.74 -9.79 10.02
CA PHE A 176 -6.92 -10.33 10.66
C PHE A 176 -6.92 -11.86 10.66
N THR A 177 -7.20 -12.44 11.81
CA THR A 177 -7.55 -13.87 11.96
C THR A 177 -8.61 -13.99 13.04
N GLN A 178 -9.40 -15.06 13.03
CA GLN A 178 -10.44 -15.26 14.05
C GLN A 178 -9.85 -15.28 15.47
N ALA A 179 -8.71 -15.94 15.66
CA ALA A 179 -8.00 -15.96 16.94
C ALA A 179 -7.59 -14.55 17.42
N LYS A 180 -7.14 -13.68 16.52
CA LYS A 180 -6.79 -12.29 16.87
C LYS A 180 -8.01 -11.44 17.13
N LEU A 181 -9.12 -11.69 16.44
CA LEU A 181 -10.39 -11.03 16.74
C LEU A 181 -10.85 -11.38 18.16
N LEU A 182 -10.83 -12.66 18.54
CA LEU A 182 -11.19 -13.10 19.90
C LEU A 182 -10.30 -12.42 20.96
N ALA A 183 -8.98 -12.43 20.76
CA ALA A 183 -8.06 -11.74 21.66
C ALA A 183 -8.32 -10.21 21.72
N ALA A 184 -8.68 -9.59 20.59
CA ALA A 184 -9.06 -8.18 20.57
C ALA A 184 -10.38 -7.93 21.32
N GLN A 185 -11.35 -8.84 21.22
CA GLN A 185 -12.64 -8.75 21.94
C GLN A 185 -12.46 -8.90 23.45
N GLU A 186 -11.62 -9.84 23.89
CA GLU A 186 -11.23 -10.01 25.30
C GLU A 186 -10.54 -8.76 25.86
N TYR A 187 -9.59 -8.21 25.09
CA TYR A 187 -8.94 -6.95 25.46
C TYR A 187 -9.93 -5.77 25.49
N ALA A 188 -10.81 -5.63 24.50
CA ALA A 188 -11.82 -4.57 24.49
C ALA A 188 -12.74 -4.65 25.72
N THR A 189 -13.20 -5.85 26.05
CA THR A 189 -14.06 -6.08 27.22
C THR A 189 -13.35 -5.69 28.51
N SER A 190 -12.10 -6.13 28.71
CA SER A 190 -11.34 -5.82 29.93
C SER A 190 -10.91 -4.36 30.03
N ALA A 191 -10.70 -3.68 28.90
CA ALA A 191 -10.32 -2.26 28.84
C ALA A 191 -11.51 -1.29 28.74
N GLY A 192 -12.76 -1.79 28.71
CA GLY A 192 -13.96 -0.96 28.53
C GLY A 192 -14.06 -0.28 27.17
N LEU A 193 -13.44 -0.85 26.13
CA LEU A 193 -13.47 -0.34 24.76
C LEU A 193 -14.62 -0.96 23.95
N PRO A 194 -15.05 -0.31 22.85
CA PRO A 194 -15.99 -0.92 21.91
C PRO A 194 -15.48 -2.27 21.39
N ILE A 195 -16.31 -3.30 21.52
CA ILE A 195 -15.95 -4.67 21.14
C ILE A 195 -15.96 -4.80 19.60
N PRO A 196 -14.83 -5.12 18.95
CA PRO A 196 -14.77 -5.21 17.50
C PRO A 196 -15.51 -6.45 16.97
N ARG A 197 -16.05 -6.36 15.75
CA ARG A 197 -16.76 -7.47 15.08
C ARG A 197 -16.07 -8.00 13.82
N ASN A 198 -15.53 -7.10 12.98
CA ASN A 198 -15.00 -7.45 11.66
C ASN A 198 -13.59 -6.89 11.39
N VAL A 199 -13.02 -6.17 12.37
CA VAL A 199 -11.73 -5.49 12.33
C VAL A 199 -10.97 -5.76 13.63
N LEU A 200 -9.70 -5.40 13.71
CA LEU A 200 -8.92 -5.46 14.95
C LEU A 200 -8.83 -4.09 15.63
N ILE A 201 -8.38 -4.08 16.88
CA ILE A 201 -8.17 -2.83 17.62
C ILE A 201 -6.90 -2.14 17.10
N PRO A 202 -6.97 -0.87 16.70
CA PRO A 202 -5.82 -0.16 16.14
C PRO A 202 -4.75 0.13 17.19
N ARG A 203 -3.49 0.05 16.77
CA ARG A 203 -2.33 0.54 17.52
C ARG A 203 -2.16 2.03 17.23
N THR A 204 -2.31 2.86 18.26
CA THR A 204 -2.46 4.32 18.09
C THR A 204 -1.15 5.09 17.92
N LYS A 205 -0.01 4.61 18.45
CA LYS A 205 1.25 5.38 18.44
C LYS A 205 1.69 5.86 17.05
N GLY A 206 1.67 4.97 16.07
CA GLY A 206 2.04 5.29 14.68
C GLY A 206 1.07 6.30 14.05
N PHE A 207 -0.23 6.12 14.28
CA PHE A 207 -1.28 7.03 13.79
C PHE A 207 -1.15 8.42 14.41
N VAL A 208 -1.02 8.52 15.73
CA VAL A 208 -0.86 9.79 16.44
C VAL A 208 0.39 10.54 15.94
N SER A 209 1.50 9.82 15.74
CA SER A 209 2.72 10.41 15.17
C SER A 209 2.54 10.87 13.73
N ALA A 210 1.85 10.08 12.89
CA ALA A 210 1.52 10.46 11.51
C ALA A 210 0.73 11.76 11.46
N VAL A 211 -0.42 11.80 12.16
CA VAL A 211 -1.29 12.99 12.18
C VAL A 211 -0.57 14.20 12.75
N SER A 212 0.15 14.05 13.86
CA SER A 212 0.86 15.18 14.50
C SER A 212 1.92 15.81 13.60
N ASN A 213 2.57 15.01 12.75
CA ASN A 213 3.60 15.49 11.83
C ASN A 213 3.06 15.96 10.47
N MET A 214 1.92 15.43 10.03
CA MET A 214 1.40 15.66 8.67
C MET A 214 0.25 16.65 8.58
N ARG A 215 -0.53 16.88 9.66
CA ARG A 215 -1.77 17.68 9.63
C ARG A 215 -1.64 19.11 9.10
N SER A 216 -0.42 19.64 9.02
CA SER A 216 -0.17 20.98 8.46
C SER A 216 -0.15 21.03 6.93
N PHE A 217 -0.02 19.87 6.25
CA PHE A 217 0.09 19.80 4.79
C PHE A 217 -0.67 18.62 4.16
N VAL A 218 -1.23 17.71 4.97
CA VAL A 218 -2.09 16.61 4.53
C VAL A 218 -3.51 16.89 5.02
N PRO A 219 -4.42 17.36 4.14
CA PRO A 219 -5.76 17.79 4.55
C PRO A 219 -6.72 16.64 4.85
N ALA A 220 -6.44 15.42 4.37
CA ALA A 220 -7.39 14.30 4.45
C ALA A 220 -6.84 13.07 5.17
N ILE A 221 -7.74 12.39 5.89
CA ILE A 221 -7.56 11.04 6.39
C ILE A 221 -8.70 10.20 5.83
N TYR A 222 -8.38 9.16 5.08
CA TYR A 222 -9.36 8.20 4.58
C TYR A 222 -9.30 6.94 5.44
N ASP A 223 -10.39 6.66 6.15
CA ASP A 223 -10.62 5.37 6.81
C ASP A 223 -11.15 4.38 5.77
N VAL A 224 -10.41 3.30 5.55
CA VAL A 224 -10.68 2.36 4.45
C VAL A 224 -10.93 0.97 5.01
N THR A 225 -12.10 0.41 4.72
CA THR A 225 -12.39 -0.99 5.05
C THR A 225 -12.44 -1.84 3.80
N VAL A 226 -11.50 -2.76 3.68
CA VAL A 226 -11.53 -3.86 2.71
C VAL A 226 -12.42 -4.97 3.27
N ALA A 227 -13.55 -5.19 2.61
CA ALA A 227 -14.47 -6.28 2.87
C ALA A 227 -14.34 -7.37 1.81
N LEU A 228 -14.53 -8.62 2.24
CA LEU A 228 -14.57 -9.80 1.37
C LEU A 228 -15.88 -10.54 1.64
N PRO A 229 -16.61 -11.01 0.62
CA PRO A 229 -17.79 -11.85 0.82
C PRO A 229 -17.41 -13.09 1.63
N LYS A 230 -18.27 -13.51 2.56
CA LYS A 230 -18.02 -14.70 3.40
C LYS A 230 -17.94 -16.00 2.60
N SER A 231 -18.66 -16.06 1.48
CA SER A 231 -18.66 -17.17 0.53
C SER A 231 -17.39 -17.23 -0.32
N SER A 232 -16.64 -16.13 -0.40
CA SER A 232 -15.47 -16.01 -1.24
C SER A 232 -14.21 -16.33 -0.46
N PRO A 233 -13.32 -17.14 -1.03
CA PRO A 233 -12.03 -17.37 -0.42
C PRO A 233 -11.22 -16.08 -0.42
N GLN A 234 -10.39 -15.91 0.61
CA GLN A 234 -9.53 -14.75 0.73
C GLN A 234 -8.54 -14.67 -0.45
N PRO A 235 -8.41 -13.52 -1.14
CA PRO A 235 -7.42 -13.37 -2.20
C PRO A 235 -6.04 -13.47 -1.57
N THR A 236 -5.15 -14.27 -2.15
CA THR A 236 -3.75 -14.37 -1.71
C THR A 236 -2.83 -14.30 -2.92
N LEU A 237 -1.55 -13.98 -2.72
CA LEU A 237 -0.56 -13.99 -3.81
C LEU A 237 -0.55 -15.35 -4.54
N LEU A 238 -0.64 -16.46 -3.80
CA LEU A 238 -0.67 -17.80 -4.37
C LEU A 238 -1.90 -18.04 -5.27
N ARG A 239 -3.08 -17.61 -4.83
CA ARG A 239 -4.31 -17.73 -5.63
C ARG A 239 -4.26 -16.85 -6.87
N MET A 240 -3.74 -15.63 -6.70
CA MET A 240 -3.55 -14.66 -7.78
C MET A 240 -2.64 -15.24 -8.88
N PHE A 241 -1.49 -15.81 -8.52
CA PHE A 241 -0.58 -16.43 -9.49
C PHE A 241 -1.18 -17.68 -10.17
N ARG A 242 -2.09 -18.38 -9.49
CA ARG A 242 -2.86 -19.50 -10.09
C ARG A 242 -4.03 -19.04 -10.98
N GLY A 243 -4.24 -17.74 -11.17
CA GLY A 243 -5.38 -17.20 -11.92
C GLY A 243 -6.72 -17.49 -11.25
N GLN A 244 -6.72 -17.80 -9.95
CA GLN A 244 -7.93 -18.13 -9.21
C GLN A 244 -8.59 -16.85 -8.72
N SER A 245 -9.70 -16.49 -9.37
CA SER A 245 -10.50 -15.36 -8.92
C SER A 245 -10.97 -15.57 -7.48
N SER A 246 -10.97 -14.47 -6.74
CA SER A 246 -11.61 -14.35 -5.44
C SER A 246 -12.68 -13.30 -5.67
N VAL A 247 -13.82 -13.74 -6.20
CA VAL A 247 -14.86 -12.82 -6.65
C VAL A 247 -15.39 -12.06 -5.43
N VAL A 248 -15.28 -10.73 -5.48
CA VAL A 248 -16.15 -9.82 -4.73
C VAL A 248 -17.31 -9.52 -5.68
N SER A 249 -18.42 -10.25 -5.51
CA SER A 249 -19.73 -10.00 -6.12
C SER A 249 -20.75 -10.53 -5.12
N GLU A 250 -21.91 -9.91 -4.92
CA GLU A 250 -22.72 -9.17 -5.88
C GLU A 250 -22.58 -7.64 -5.79
#